data_AF-A0A4Q4TX52-F1
#
_entry.id   AF-A0A4Q4TX52-F1
#
_cell.length_a   1.000
_cell.length_b   1.000
_cell.length_c   1.000
_cell.angle_alpha   90.00
_cell.angle_beta   90.00
_cell.angle_gamma   90.00
#
_symmetry.space_group_name_H-M   'P 1'
#
loop_
_entity.id
_entity.type
_entity.pdbx_description
1 polymer ?
#
loop_
_entity_poly.entity_id
_entity_poly.type
_entity_poly.pdbx_seq_one_letter_code
_entity_poly.pdbx_strand_id
1 'polypeptide(L)'
;MAFEDPFHSTLESALDYDFVTELAPGVWKVYEKDHKLELLAYDITDQLFTNSEQPWNGKRTELWELLQPDNGAGILLDSVSQILRHENLVSLVDVVQVRKSNFGGPYSRERWYTIWEFCDAGNLANLLVRDVRSNKYIDVTTDNGVAHITVREAKVDETDEQETKKHAKGKGKGKEIRKEGINGGRKETRINTEEGRVPPTGKRTTSYIDLTKLQISEFLPEFAKLQGSRFLPESLCWHVLCSVLKALAWLHDGATSLKFNEQLGQYIEMGPDDPDWQPILHRNITPANIFFTHPKRHETYGLCKLGNFGQAFVSDLSSAEVEAARYILAPPQGQSFASLYSLREKDLRYGDAYPPLEDQPYTITSEYRALGEVILGMMVTPVTSGIDHMSVIRGIPVAASLGYAKKAGYSSSLLLFVQWLMEMSIEDMVQQMEKEAGWSRGMDGTGRPLVTKCTSALYVWAFKRYLDFRTSVDPARQDLIMVEEAIYLQRAEDEIDKQQKAAEDILMIDVLDKQDKLVGDRSREYTGELKDSDDEYE
;
A
#
# COMPACT_ATOMS: atom_id res chain seq x y z
N MET A 1 10.25 -3.82 28.27
CA MET A 1 9.23 -3.16 29.12
C MET A 1 8.59 -4.24 29.95
N ALA A 2 8.26 -4.00 31.22
CA ALA A 2 7.53 -4.96 32.04
C ALA A 2 6.06 -4.53 32.08
N PHE A 3 5.18 -5.39 31.57
CA PHE A 3 3.73 -5.19 31.57
C PHE A 3 3.17 -5.83 32.84
N GLU A 4 2.47 -5.05 33.66
CA GLU A 4 1.71 -5.57 34.80
C GLU A 4 0.23 -5.65 34.42
N ASP A 5 -0.37 -6.80 34.70
CA ASP A 5 -1.80 -7.07 34.51
C ASP A 5 -2.59 -6.63 35.77
N PRO A 6 -3.56 -5.72 35.60
CA PRO A 6 -4.86 -6.00 36.19
C PRO A 6 -6.03 -5.48 35.34
N PHE A 7 -6.84 -6.41 34.84
CA PHE A 7 -8.26 -6.29 34.46
C PHE A 7 -8.63 -5.23 33.40
N HIS A 8 -8.63 -5.62 32.12
CA HIS A 8 -9.57 -5.21 31.05
C HIS A 8 -9.26 -6.03 29.78
N SER A 9 -10.27 -6.46 29.00
CA SER A 9 -10.10 -7.33 27.82
C SER A 9 -9.23 -6.73 26.70
N THR A 10 -9.06 -5.42 26.65
CA THR A 10 -8.16 -4.70 25.72
C THR A 10 -6.68 -4.74 26.10
N LEU A 11 -6.37 -5.13 27.34
CA LEU A 11 -4.99 -5.23 27.83
C LEU A 11 -4.39 -6.61 27.50
N GLU A 12 -5.21 -7.64 27.32
CA GLU A 12 -4.78 -8.97 26.88
C GLU A 12 -4.19 -8.92 25.46
N SER A 13 -4.84 -8.24 24.52
CA SER A 13 -4.31 -8.11 23.15
C SER A 13 -2.99 -7.33 23.09
N ALA A 14 -2.78 -6.37 23.98
CA ALA A 14 -1.51 -5.64 24.05
C ALA A 14 -0.33 -6.55 24.43
N LEU A 15 -0.58 -7.66 25.15
CA LEU A 15 0.45 -8.65 25.45
C LEU A 15 0.84 -9.48 24.24
N ASP A 16 0.06 -9.46 23.15
CA ASP A 16 0.39 -10.18 21.91
C ASP A 16 1.42 -9.43 21.06
N TYR A 17 1.73 -8.18 21.40
CA TYR A 17 2.65 -7.34 20.62
C TYR A 17 3.93 -6.99 21.38
N ASP A 18 5.05 -7.06 20.68
CA ASP A 18 6.34 -6.55 21.12
C ASP A 18 6.66 -5.23 20.41
N PHE A 19 6.67 -4.13 21.17
CA PHE A 19 7.09 -2.82 20.66
C PHE A 19 8.61 -2.74 20.59
N VAL A 20 9.14 -2.60 19.37
CA VAL A 20 10.60 -2.73 19.13
C VAL A 20 11.26 -1.37 18.93
N THR A 21 10.86 -0.61 17.92
CA THR A 21 11.53 0.65 17.55
C THR A 21 10.52 1.74 17.25
N GLU A 22 10.67 2.91 17.86
CA GLU A 22 9.93 4.11 17.48
C GLU A 22 10.52 4.69 16.18
N LEU A 23 9.73 4.68 15.11
CA LEU A 23 10.14 5.15 13.78
C LEU A 23 9.98 6.67 13.65
N ALA A 24 8.95 7.21 14.30
CA ALA A 24 8.65 8.63 14.43
C ALA A 24 7.85 8.84 15.73
N PRO A 25 7.72 10.08 16.25
CA PRO A 25 6.96 10.32 17.48
C PRO A 25 5.56 9.71 17.43
N GLY A 26 5.28 8.75 18.31
CA GLY A 26 4.00 8.04 18.36
C GLY A 26 3.79 6.98 17.28
N VAL A 27 4.79 6.70 16.44
CA VAL A 27 4.75 5.65 15.41
C VAL A 27 5.81 4.59 15.74
N TRP A 28 5.37 3.36 15.98
CA TRP A 28 6.23 2.27 16.42
C TRP A 28 6.18 1.11 15.43
N LYS A 29 7.33 0.48 15.22
CA LYS A 29 7.40 -0.86 14.66
C LYS A 29 7.15 -1.86 15.78
N VAL A 30 6.20 -2.76 15.56
CA VAL A 30 5.82 -3.80 16.52
C VAL A 30 5.84 -5.18 15.86
N TYR A 31 6.00 -6.23 16.65
CA TYR A 31 5.87 -7.62 16.20
C TYR A 31 4.74 -8.30 16.94
N GLU A 32 3.89 -9.01 16.22
CA GLU A 32 2.96 -9.96 16.83
C GLU A 32 3.74 -11.20 17.29
N LYS A 33 3.62 -11.61 18.55
CA LYS A 33 4.46 -12.65 19.18
C LYS A 33 4.30 -14.02 18.54
N ASP A 34 3.07 -14.40 18.21
CA ASP A 34 2.75 -15.73 17.69
C ASP A 34 3.22 -15.91 16.25
N HIS A 35 3.03 -14.89 15.42
CA HIS A 35 3.27 -14.96 13.99
C HIS A 35 4.60 -14.31 13.57
N LYS A 36 5.24 -13.54 14.46
CA LYS A 36 6.41 -12.69 14.17
C LYS A 36 6.18 -11.76 12.97
N LEU A 37 4.93 -11.35 12.77
CA LEU A 37 4.56 -10.42 11.71
C LEU A 37 4.95 -9.01 12.11
N GLU A 38 5.61 -8.31 11.18
CA GLU A 38 5.96 -6.91 11.34
C GLU A 38 4.73 -6.04 11.11
N LEU A 39 4.43 -5.18 12.08
CA LEU A 39 3.26 -4.31 12.08
C LEU A 39 3.68 -2.89 12.50
N LEU A 40 2.78 -1.94 12.26
CA LEU A 40 2.96 -0.53 12.59
C LEU A 40 1.93 -0.12 13.65
N ALA A 41 2.37 0.31 14.82
CA ALA A 41 1.51 0.87 15.84
C ALA A 41 1.53 2.41 15.78
N TYR A 42 0.36 3.04 15.70
CA TYR A 42 0.21 4.49 15.67
C TYR A 42 -0.57 4.97 16.89
N ASP A 43 0.04 5.87 17.68
CA ASP A 43 -0.53 6.47 18.88
C ASP A 43 -1.70 7.39 18.51
N ILE A 44 -2.89 7.02 18.95
CA ILE A 44 -4.13 7.78 18.76
C ILE A 44 -4.67 8.36 20.07
N THR A 45 -3.90 8.34 21.16
CA THR A 45 -4.33 8.79 22.49
C THR A 45 -4.87 10.23 22.45
N ASP A 46 -4.17 11.12 21.76
CA ASP A 46 -4.56 12.54 21.64
C ASP A 46 -5.84 12.73 20.80
N GLN A 47 -6.21 11.75 19.98
CA GLN A 47 -7.44 11.78 19.17
C GLN A 47 -8.64 11.22 19.93
N LEU A 48 -8.39 10.33 20.89
CA LEU A 48 -9.42 9.68 21.71
C LEU A 48 -9.80 10.50 22.95
N PHE A 49 -8.88 11.32 23.46
CA PHE A 49 -9.09 12.05 24.71
C PHE A 49 -8.74 13.53 24.57
N THR A 50 -9.61 14.38 25.11
CA THR A 50 -9.37 15.84 25.22
C THR A 50 -8.22 16.21 26.15
N ASN A 51 -7.90 15.35 27.11
CA ASN A 51 -6.73 15.47 27.98
C ASN A 51 -5.94 14.17 27.92
N SER A 52 -5.00 14.11 26.97
CA SER A 52 -4.20 12.90 26.74
C SER A 52 -3.12 12.65 27.78
N GLU A 53 -2.77 13.65 28.60
CA GLU A 53 -1.83 13.44 29.71
C GLU A 53 -2.47 12.64 30.86
N GLN A 54 -3.79 12.70 31.00
CA GLN A 54 -4.58 11.94 31.96
C GLN A 54 -5.85 11.41 31.31
N PRO A 55 -5.76 10.37 30.45
CA PRO A 55 -6.90 9.84 29.69
C PRO A 55 -8.12 9.50 30.56
N TRP A 56 -7.89 8.98 31.78
CA TRP A 56 -8.93 8.64 32.76
C TRP A 56 -9.66 9.86 33.35
N ASN A 57 -9.05 11.06 33.31
CA ASN A 57 -9.64 12.31 33.78
C ASN A 57 -10.11 13.21 32.62
N GLY A 58 -9.73 12.90 31.38
CA GLY A 58 -10.11 13.63 30.18
C GLY A 58 -11.54 13.30 29.75
N LYS A 59 -12.20 14.25 29.08
CA LYS A 59 -13.42 13.91 28.33
C LYS A 59 -13.02 13.07 27.11
N ARG A 60 -13.75 11.98 26.90
CA ARG A 60 -13.74 11.15 25.69
C ARG A 60 -14.16 12.02 24.49
N THR A 61 -13.51 11.82 23.35
CA THR A 61 -13.87 12.49 22.09
C THR A 61 -15.00 11.74 21.38
N GLU A 62 -15.56 12.34 20.33
CA GLU A 62 -16.54 11.66 19.46
C GLU A 62 -15.95 10.39 18.82
N LEU A 63 -14.65 10.40 18.50
CA LEU A 63 -13.94 9.24 17.96
C LEU A 63 -13.88 8.09 18.97
N TRP A 64 -13.70 8.40 20.26
CA TRP A 64 -13.78 7.39 21.32
C TRP A 64 -15.19 6.78 21.39
N GLU A 65 -16.22 7.60 21.42
CA GLU A 65 -17.61 7.14 21.47
C GLU A 65 -17.99 6.29 20.24
N LEU A 66 -17.31 6.53 19.10
CA LEU A 66 -17.47 5.76 17.86
C LEU A 66 -16.75 4.41 17.93
N LEU A 67 -15.48 4.39 18.35
CA LEU A 67 -14.65 3.19 18.33
C LEU A 67 -14.92 2.26 19.52
N GLN A 68 -15.31 2.81 20.68
CA GLN A 68 -15.53 2.13 21.96
C GLN A 68 -14.55 0.97 22.21
N PRO A 69 -13.23 1.24 22.14
CA PRO A 69 -12.26 0.16 22.06
C PRO A 69 -12.21 -0.66 23.36
N ASP A 70 -12.59 -0.07 24.50
CA ASP A 70 -12.61 -0.68 25.84
C ASP A 70 -13.71 -1.73 26.08
N ASN A 71 -14.79 -1.71 25.31
CA ASN A 71 -15.99 -2.48 25.61
C ASN A 71 -16.05 -3.87 24.94
N GLY A 72 -15.07 -4.24 24.12
CA GLY A 72 -15.11 -5.49 23.34
C GLY A 72 -16.33 -5.63 22.40
N ALA A 73 -17.08 -4.54 22.25
CA ALA A 73 -18.36 -4.43 21.55
C ALA A 73 -18.36 -3.25 20.57
N GLY A 74 -17.17 -2.82 20.13
CA GLY A 74 -16.99 -1.78 19.13
C GLY A 74 -17.45 -2.27 17.76
N ILE A 75 -18.76 -2.42 17.57
CA ILE A 75 -19.40 -2.90 16.32
C ILE A 75 -18.84 -2.15 15.11
N LEU A 76 -18.58 -0.84 15.27
CA LEU A 76 -18.02 -0.01 14.21
C LEU A 76 -16.53 -0.29 13.96
N LEU A 77 -15.72 -0.53 14.99
CA LEU A 77 -14.32 -0.88 14.82
C LEU A 77 -14.18 -2.23 14.11
N ASP A 78 -15.01 -3.20 14.47
CA ASP A 78 -15.07 -4.50 13.80
C ASP A 78 -15.50 -4.37 12.34
N SER A 79 -16.51 -3.53 12.08
CA SER A 79 -17.02 -3.26 10.73
C SER A 79 -15.96 -2.58 9.86
N VAL A 80 -15.28 -1.56 10.37
CA VAL A 80 -14.18 -0.88 9.68
C VAL A 80 -13.02 -1.84 9.44
N SER A 81 -12.65 -2.63 10.44
CA SER A 81 -11.59 -3.63 10.31
C SER A 81 -11.94 -4.69 9.27
N GLN A 82 -13.20 -5.14 9.21
CA GLN A 82 -13.68 -6.07 8.19
C GLN A 82 -13.64 -5.48 6.79
N ILE A 83 -14.04 -4.20 6.62
CA ILE A 83 -13.94 -3.49 5.34
C ILE A 83 -12.47 -3.34 4.93
N LEU A 84 -11.56 -3.03 5.85
CA LEU A 84 -10.15 -2.85 5.53
C LEU A 84 -9.37 -4.17 5.41
N ARG A 85 -9.95 -5.30 5.82
CA ARG A 85 -9.36 -6.64 5.71
C ARG A 85 -9.50 -7.19 4.29
N HIS A 86 -8.74 -6.57 3.38
CA HIS A 86 -8.62 -6.99 1.99
C HIS A 86 -7.14 -7.05 1.59
N GLU A 87 -6.75 -8.00 0.75
CA GLU A 87 -5.34 -8.25 0.44
C GLU A 87 -4.65 -7.06 -0.25
N ASN A 88 -5.39 -6.26 -1.02
CA ASN A 88 -4.91 -5.03 -1.66
C ASN A 88 -5.33 -3.75 -0.93
N LEU A 89 -5.83 -3.82 0.30
CA LEU A 89 -5.98 -2.65 1.17
C LEU A 89 -4.94 -2.73 2.30
N VAL A 90 -4.52 -1.57 2.80
CA VAL A 90 -3.75 -1.51 4.06
C VAL A 90 -4.71 -1.81 5.20
N SER A 91 -4.51 -2.97 5.85
CA SER A 91 -5.42 -3.45 6.87
C SER A 91 -5.18 -2.77 8.22
N LEU A 92 -6.26 -2.38 8.89
CA LEU A 92 -6.29 -2.20 10.33
C LEU A 92 -6.35 -3.59 10.95
N VAL A 93 -5.37 -3.93 11.79
CA VAL A 93 -5.23 -5.24 12.42
C VAL A 93 -5.92 -5.24 13.77
N ASP A 94 -5.65 -4.22 14.59
CA ASP A 94 -6.10 -4.18 15.98
C ASP A 94 -6.09 -2.74 16.55
N VAL A 95 -6.67 -2.55 17.73
CA VAL A 95 -6.55 -1.35 18.56
C VAL A 95 -6.21 -1.77 19.98
N VAL A 96 -5.01 -1.43 20.42
CA VAL A 96 -4.45 -1.90 21.70
C VAL A 96 -4.24 -0.77 22.68
N GLN A 97 -4.39 -1.09 23.95
CA GLN A 97 -4.15 -0.19 25.07
C GLN A 97 -2.86 -0.60 25.78
N VAL A 98 -1.89 0.31 25.85
CA VAL A 98 -0.59 0.06 26.46
C VAL A 98 -0.39 0.98 27.65
N ARG A 99 -0.07 0.40 28.81
CA ARG A 99 0.34 1.14 30.01
C ARG A 99 1.85 1.11 30.15
N LYS A 100 2.48 2.28 30.09
CA LYS A 100 3.94 2.40 30.29
C LYS A 100 4.23 2.53 31.79
N SER A 101 4.70 1.46 32.40
CA SER A 101 5.29 1.48 33.74
C SER A 101 6.62 2.25 33.70
N ASN A 102 6.61 3.52 34.09
CA ASN A 102 7.86 4.22 34.38
C ASN A 102 8.35 3.73 35.74
N PHE A 103 9.49 3.04 35.78
CA PHE A 103 10.18 2.71 37.03
C PHE A 103 10.43 4.01 37.82
N GLY A 104 9.65 4.24 38.89
CA GLY A 104 9.83 5.33 39.86
C GLY A 104 8.96 6.59 39.70
N GLY A 105 7.99 6.61 38.78
CA GLY A 105 7.02 7.72 38.67
C GLY A 105 5.63 7.32 39.17
N PRO A 106 4.89 8.17 39.91
CA PRO A 106 3.56 7.84 40.45
C PRO A 106 2.44 7.70 39.41
N TYR A 107 2.73 7.86 38.12
CA TYR A 107 1.74 7.79 37.04
C TYR A 107 2.27 6.98 35.86
N SER A 108 1.75 5.77 35.68
CA SER A 108 1.80 5.05 34.40
C SER A 108 0.94 5.82 33.39
N ARG A 109 1.53 6.25 32.27
CA ARG A 109 0.77 6.89 31.19
C ARG A 109 0.15 5.79 30.35
N GLU A 110 -1.18 5.78 30.32
CA GLU A 110 -1.95 4.93 29.43
C GLU A 110 -1.94 5.53 28.03
N ARG A 111 -1.72 4.68 27.02
CA ARG A 111 -1.64 5.05 25.61
C ARG A 111 -2.47 4.09 24.78
N TRP A 112 -3.08 4.60 23.72
CA TRP A 112 -3.91 3.83 22.80
C TRP A 112 -3.26 3.83 21.41
N TYR A 113 -3.10 2.66 20.83
CA TYR A 113 -2.47 2.47 19.54
C TYR A 113 -3.40 1.76 18.57
N THR A 114 -3.44 2.22 17.32
CA THR A 114 -3.98 1.44 16.20
C THR A 114 -2.84 0.63 15.59
N ILE A 115 -3.06 -0.66 15.36
CA ILE A 115 -2.11 -1.58 14.78
C ILE A 115 -2.46 -1.76 13.31
N TRP A 116 -1.53 -1.42 12.43
CA TRP A 116 -1.69 -1.47 10.99
C TRP A 116 -0.69 -2.43 10.38
N GLU A 117 -1.04 -2.97 9.22
CA GLU A 117 -0.09 -3.73 8.41
C GLU A 117 1.12 -2.89 8.01
N PHE A 118 2.32 -3.45 8.15
CA PHE A 118 3.56 -2.75 7.81
C PHE A 118 3.95 -2.97 6.35
N CYS A 119 3.72 -1.95 5.52
CA CYS A 119 4.15 -1.93 4.12
C CYS A 119 5.63 -1.52 4.01
N ASP A 120 6.50 -2.49 4.26
CA ASP A 120 7.95 -2.32 4.45
C ASP A 120 8.76 -2.00 3.18
N ALA A 121 8.20 -2.19 1.98
CA ALA A 121 8.83 -1.78 0.72
C ALA A 121 8.52 -0.32 0.30
N GLY A 122 7.78 0.41 1.13
CA GLY A 122 7.46 1.83 0.91
C GLY A 122 6.26 2.04 -0.02
N ASN A 123 6.19 3.20 -0.66
CA ASN A 123 5.10 3.58 -1.57
C ASN A 123 5.58 3.84 -2.99
N LEU A 124 4.65 3.84 -3.94
CA LEU A 124 4.91 4.05 -5.36
C LEU A 124 5.48 5.43 -5.65
N ALA A 125 5.15 6.46 -4.87
CA ALA A 125 5.71 7.80 -5.06
C ALA A 125 7.25 7.79 -4.99
N ASN A 126 7.85 6.95 -4.13
CA ASN A 126 9.30 6.82 -4.05
C ASN A 126 9.94 6.33 -5.36
N LEU A 127 9.22 5.57 -6.18
CA LEU A 127 9.68 5.11 -7.50
C LEU A 127 9.50 6.16 -8.60
N LEU A 128 8.63 7.15 -8.37
CA LEU A 128 8.38 8.25 -9.31
C LEU A 128 9.27 9.47 -9.03
N VAL A 129 10.07 9.42 -7.97
CA VAL A 129 11.16 10.38 -7.74
C VAL A 129 12.36 9.98 -8.59
N ARG A 130 13.01 10.97 -9.20
CA ARG A 130 14.15 10.78 -10.10
C ARG A 130 15.24 9.88 -9.49
N ASP A 131 15.76 8.95 -10.29
CA ASP A 131 17.08 8.36 -10.07
C ASP A 131 18.17 9.41 -10.39
N VAL A 132 18.92 9.84 -9.38
CA VAL A 132 20.04 10.79 -9.50
C VAL A 132 21.09 10.32 -10.51
N ARG A 133 21.08 9.02 -10.86
CA ARG A 133 21.99 8.40 -11.83
C ARG A 133 21.59 8.59 -13.29
N SER A 134 20.44 9.19 -13.60
CA SER A 134 20.05 9.43 -14.99
C SER A 134 20.98 10.46 -15.65
N ASN A 135 21.68 10.04 -16.71
CA ASN A 135 22.59 10.91 -17.45
C ASN A 135 21.88 12.02 -18.21
N LYS A 136 20.55 11.95 -18.44
CA LYS A 136 19.78 13.03 -19.06
C LYS A 136 18.70 13.52 -18.12
N TYR A 137 18.52 14.83 -18.08
CA TYR A 137 17.48 15.45 -17.25
C TYR A 137 17.04 16.81 -17.76
N ILE A 138 15.81 17.18 -17.43
CA ILE A 138 15.31 18.54 -17.63
C ILE A 138 15.50 19.33 -16.33
N ASP A 139 16.34 20.35 -16.41
CA ASP A 139 16.47 21.38 -15.41
C ASP A 139 15.51 22.51 -15.74
N VAL A 140 14.60 22.82 -14.80
CA VAL A 140 13.69 23.97 -14.89
C VAL A 140 14.14 24.98 -13.87
N THR A 141 14.69 26.08 -14.36
CA THR A 141 15.09 27.24 -13.55
C THR A 141 14.10 28.35 -13.77
N THR A 142 13.81 29.16 -12.75
CA THR A 142 12.92 30.31 -12.89
C THR A 142 13.69 31.59 -12.68
N ASP A 143 13.78 32.40 -13.72
CA ASP A 143 14.36 33.75 -13.66
C ASP A 143 13.24 34.76 -13.94
N ASN A 144 12.99 35.67 -13.00
CA ASN A 144 11.96 36.71 -13.10
C ASN A 144 10.53 36.19 -13.38
N GLY A 145 10.20 34.99 -12.88
CA GLY A 145 8.88 34.37 -13.09
C GLY A 145 8.71 33.71 -14.46
N VAL A 146 9.74 33.72 -15.31
CA VAL A 146 9.79 32.94 -16.56
C VAL A 146 10.57 31.67 -16.28
N ALA A 147 10.01 30.51 -16.63
CA ALA A 147 10.75 29.26 -16.49
C ALA A 147 11.62 28.99 -17.72
N HIS A 148 12.91 28.80 -17.49
CA HIS A 148 13.89 28.35 -18.46
C HIS A 148 14.06 26.84 -18.33
N ILE A 149 13.72 26.14 -19.41
CA ILE A 149 13.78 24.68 -19.51
C ILE A 149 15.05 24.32 -20.28
N THR A 150 15.95 23.55 -19.66
CA THR A 150 17.15 23.05 -20.34
C THR A 150 17.30 21.55 -20.13
N VAL A 151 17.47 20.81 -21.22
CA VAL A 151 17.91 19.40 -21.13
C VAL A 151 19.41 19.41 -20.89
N ARG A 152 19.83 18.88 -19.75
CA ARG A 152 21.23 18.68 -19.39
C ARG A 152 21.57 17.21 -19.47
N GLU A 153 22.77 16.93 -19.96
CA GLU A 153 23.38 15.63 -19.82
C GLU A 153 24.44 15.71 -18.71
N ALA A 154 24.32 14.88 -17.67
CA ALA A 154 25.38 14.74 -16.68
C ALA A 154 26.57 14.08 -17.38
N LYS A 155 27.67 14.82 -17.54
CA LYS A 155 28.96 14.21 -17.84
C LYS A 155 29.39 13.46 -16.58
N VAL A 156 29.33 12.13 -16.63
CA VAL A 156 30.00 11.30 -15.63
C VAL A 156 31.48 11.56 -15.82
N ASP A 157 32.09 12.33 -14.92
CA ASP A 157 33.55 12.48 -14.90
C ASP A 157 34.13 11.09 -14.59
N GLU A 158 34.87 10.51 -15.54
CA GLU A 158 35.52 9.18 -15.46
C GLU A 158 36.59 9.08 -14.36
N THR A 159 36.71 10.07 -13.47
CA THR A 159 37.74 10.13 -12.43
C THR A 159 37.47 9.19 -11.25
N ASP A 160 36.22 8.88 -10.93
CA ASP A 160 35.89 8.08 -9.73
C ASP A 160 35.99 6.56 -9.95
N GLU A 161 35.94 6.07 -11.20
CA GLU A 161 36.20 4.67 -11.52
C GLU A 161 37.70 4.29 -11.49
N GLN A 162 38.61 5.28 -11.52
CA GLN A 162 40.05 5.00 -11.43
C GLN A 162 40.57 4.95 -9.99
N GLU A 163 39.91 5.58 -9.02
CA GLU A 163 40.33 5.51 -7.61
C GLU A 163 39.97 4.16 -6.96
N THR A 164 38.85 3.56 -7.33
CA THR A 164 38.45 2.22 -6.84
C THR A 164 39.31 1.09 -7.41
N LYS A 165 39.92 1.27 -8.59
CA LYS A 165 40.87 0.30 -9.19
C LYS A 165 42.31 0.43 -8.67
N LYS A 166 42.70 1.55 -8.04
CA LYS A 166 44.04 1.74 -7.47
C LYS A 166 44.22 1.15 -6.06
N HIS A 167 43.13 0.90 -5.32
CA HIS A 167 43.20 0.26 -4.00
C HIS A 167 43.15 -1.28 -3.99
N ALA A 168 42.99 -1.94 -5.14
CA ALA A 168 42.93 -3.40 -5.25
C ALA A 168 44.26 -4.08 -5.69
N LYS A 169 45.37 -3.34 -5.84
CA LYS A 169 46.69 -3.90 -6.19
C LYS A 169 47.73 -3.56 -5.12
N GLY A 170 47.79 -4.36 -4.07
CA GLY A 170 48.80 -4.18 -3.03
C GLY A 170 48.75 -5.18 -1.87
N LYS A 171 48.72 -6.49 -2.13
CA LYS A 171 49.05 -7.50 -1.12
C LYS A 171 50.02 -8.53 -1.70
N GLY A 172 51.24 -8.53 -1.18
CA GLY A 172 52.22 -9.59 -1.44
C GLY A 172 53.55 -9.37 -0.76
N LYS A 173 53.75 -10.05 0.38
CA LYS A 173 55.02 -10.36 1.07
C LYS A 173 55.65 -9.16 1.82
N GLY A 174 55.88 -9.16 3.13
CA GLY A 174 56.20 -10.23 4.06
C GLY A 174 57.64 -10.04 4.54
N LYS A 175 57.86 -9.50 5.75
CA LYS A 175 59.00 -9.85 6.62
C LYS A 175 58.95 -9.14 7.98
N GLU A 176 59.24 -9.95 9.00
CA GLU A 176 59.62 -9.63 10.38
C GLU A 176 60.53 -8.40 10.54
N ILE A 177 60.42 -7.70 11.67
CA ILE A 177 61.55 -7.33 12.54
C ILE A 177 61.04 -6.98 13.95
N ARG A 178 61.92 -7.30 14.90
CA ARG A 178 61.89 -7.30 16.38
C ARG A 178 61.57 -5.98 17.10
N LYS A 179 61.18 -6.22 18.36
CA LYS A 179 61.18 -5.43 19.61
C LYS A 179 62.22 -4.31 19.77
N GLU A 180 61.78 -3.29 20.52
CA GLU A 180 62.42 -2.36 21.48
C GLU A 180 61.86 -0.95 21.21
N GLY A 181 61.54 -0.05 22.13
CA GLY A 181 61.71 0.08 23.57
C GLY A 181 61.11 1.46 23.96
N ILE A 182 60.85 1.63 25.24
CA ILE A 182 60.19 2.74 25.93
C ILE A 182 60.89 4.11 25.67
N ASN A 183 60.15 5.19 25.39
CA ASN A 183 60.09 6.40 26.25
C ASN A 183 59.13 7.49 25.76
N GLY A 184 58.60 8.24 26.73
CA GLY A 184 57.55 9.22 26.57
C GLY A 184 57.97 10.57 26.01
N GLY A 185 56.96 11.39 25.71
CA GLY A 185 57.13 12.77 25.26
C GLY A 185 55.78 13.45 25.08
N ARG A 186 55.20 13.89 26.19
CA ARG A 186 54.07 14.83 26.22
C ARG A 186 54.53 16.13 25.56
N LYS A 187 53.95 16.49 24.41
CA LYS A 187 54.00 17.85 23.87
C LYS A 187 52.62 18.26 23.38
N GLU A 188 52.09 19.24 24.10
CA GLU A 188 50.99 20.09 23.70
C GLU A 188 51.34 20.80 22.38
N THR A 189 50.42 20.76 21.43
CA THR A 189 50.34 21.78 20.39
C THR A 189 48.94 22.36 20.40
N ARG A 190 48.85 23.54 21.02
CA ARG A 190 47.84 24.56 20.73
C ARG A 190 47.79 24.78 19.22
N ILE A 191 46.61 24.68 18.64
CA ILE A 191 46.29 25.35 17.38
C ILE A 191 45.28 26.43 17.74
N ASN A 192 45.72 27.67 17.57
CA ASN A 192 44.88 28.85 17.68
C ASN A 192 43.88 28.90 16.53
N THR A 193 42.75 29.46 16.92
CA THR A 193 41.57 29.96 16.23
C THR A 193 41.82 30.83 14.99
N GLU A 194 40.77 30.90 14.18
CA GLU A 194 40.41 31.89 13.15
C GLU A 194 40.83 31.60 11.69
N GLU A 195 39.87 31.12 10.90
CA GLU A 195 39.24 31.95 9.86
C GLU A 195 37.90 31.34 9.43
N GLY A 196 36.87 32.19 9.37
CA GLY A 196 35.48 31.80 9.22
C GLY A 196 35.13 31.24 7.83
N ARG A 197 34.46 30.09 7.84
CA ARG A 197 33.49 29.76 6.80
C ARG A 197 32.10 29.77 7.42
N VAL A 198 31.40 30.86 7.14
CA VAL A 198 29.96 31.01 7.34
C VAL A 198 29.28 29.86 6.60
N PRO A 199 28.40 29.07 7.24
CA PRO A 199 27.57 28.11 6.52
C PRO A 199 26.67 28.89 5.56
N PRO A 200 26.44 28.45 4.30
CA PRO A 200 25.57 29.18 3.41
C PRO A 200 24.16 29.17 3.99
N THR A 201 23.79 30.29 4.63
CA THR A 201 22.42 30.65 4.98
C THR A 201 21.67 31.00 3.70
N GLY A 202 21.58 30.04 2.78
CA GLY A 202 20.61 30.06 1.71
C GLY A 202 19.33 29.48 2.27
N LYS A 203 18.37 30.34 2.60
CA LYS A 203 16.97 29.92 2.71
C LYS A 203 16.64 29.20 1.40
N ARG A 204 16.54 27.88 1.41
CA ARG A 204 15.92 27.12 0.32
C ARG A 204 14.43 27.44 0.36
N THR A 205 14.04 28.55 -0.26
CA THR A 205 12.67 28.73 -0.72
C THR A 205 12.47 27.77 -1.88
N THR A 206 11.95 26.57 -1.59
CA THR A 206 11.29 25.73 -2.58
C THR A 206 9.98 26.43 -2.95
N SER A 207 10.05 27.41 -3.85
CA SER A 207 8.85 27.96 -4.47
C SER A 207 8.25 26.89 -5.38
N TYR A 208 7.08 26.39 -5.00
CA TYR A 208 6.27 25.51 -5.85
C TYR A 208 5.95 26.27 -7.14
N ILE A 209 6.47 25.81 -8.27
CA ILE A 209 6.18 26.41 -9.57
C ILE A 209 4.82 25.86 -10.00
N ASP A 210 3.82 26.74 -10.03
CA ASP A 210 2.50 26.43 -10.57
C ASP A 210 2.61 26.24 -12.10
N LEU A 211 2.70 24.98 -12.53
CA LEU A 211 2.80 24.59 -13.93
C LEU A 211 1.61 25.04 -14.77
N THR A 212 0.46 25.37 -14.17
CA THR A 212 -0.69 25.90 -14.92
C THR A 212 -0.40 27.26 -15.55
N LYS A 213 0.62 27.98 -15.04
CA LYS A 213 1.10 29.26 -15.57
C LYS A 213 2.23 29.11 -16.59
N LEU A 214 2.87 27.94 -16.64
CA LEU A 214 3.79 27.57 -17.70
C LEU A 214 2.96 27.07 -18.88
N GLN A 215 3.15 27.67 -20.06
CA GLN A 215 2.54 27.15 -21.27
C GLN A 215 3.15 25.77 -21.54
N ILE A 216 2.42 24.70 -21.19
CA ILE A 216 2.82 23.30 -21.39
C ILE A 216 3.28 23.04 -22.83
N SER A 217 2.72 23.77 -23.81
CA SER A 217 3.12 23.76 -25.22
C SER A 217 4.62 24.04 -25.45
N GLU A 218 5.25 24.89 -24.64
CA GLU A 218 6.68 25.22 -24.74
C GLU A 218 7.57 24.13 -24.13
N PHE A 219 7.03 23.36 -23.17
CA PHE A 219 7.73 22.29 -22.46
C PHE A 219 7.73 20.95 -23.20
N LEU A 220 6.67 20.66 -23.96
CA LEU A 220 6.46 19.37 -24.64
C LEU A 220 7.63 18.92 -25.54
N PRO A 221 8.28 19.79 -26.35
CA PRO A 221 9.39 19.37 -27.20
C PRO A 221 10.61 18.88 -26.42
N GLU A 222 10.96 19.53 -25.31
CA GLU A 222 12.08 19.11 -24.46
C GLU A 222 11.73 17.86 -23.66
N PHE A 223 10.50 17.78 -23.14
CA PHE A 223 9.98 16.59 -22.47
C PHE A 223 10.03 15.36 -23.38
N ALA A 224 9.65 15.50 -24.65
CA ALA A 224 9.69 14.43 -25.63
C ALA A 224 11.11 13.86 -25.84
N LYS A 225 12.17 14.67 -25.67
CA LYS A 225 13.56 14.22 -25.83
C LYS A 225 14.04 13.33 -24.69
N LEU A 226 13.44 13.42 -23.51
CA LEU A 226 13.73 12.52 -22.39
C LEU A 226 13.14 11.12 -22.60
N GLN A 227 12.10 11.00 -23.43
CA GLN A 227 11.38 9.75 -23.62
C GLN A 227 12.07 8.92 -24.70
N GLY A 228 12.39 7.67 -24.40
CA GLY A 228 13.09 6.79 -25.34
C GLY A 228 13.30 5.35 -24.87
N SER A 229 13.21 5.10 -23.57
CA SER A 229 13.19 3.77 -22.97
C SER A 229 12.05 3.67 -21.95
N ARG A 230 11.62 2.45 -21.62
CA ARG A 230 10.67 2.22 -20.53
C ARG A 230 11.23 2.81 -19.24
N PHE A 231 10.43 3.63 -18.55
CA PHE A 231 10.79 4.16 -17.24
C PHE A 231 10.67 3.06 -16.17
N LEU A 232 9.47 2.53 -15.95
CA LEU A 232 9.25 1.35 -15.11
C LEU A 232 8.92 0.11 -15.96
N PRO A 233 9.14 -1.10 -15.44
CA PRO A 233 8.75 -2.32 -16.14
C PRO A 233 7.24 -2.37 -16.38
N GLU A 234 6.83 -2.75 -17.60
CA GLU A 234 5.41 -2.90 -17.94
C GLU A 234 4.68 -3.88 -17.01
N SER A 235 5.37 -4.91 -16.55
CA SER A 235 4.82 -5.87 -15.59
C SER A 235 4.51 -5.25 -14.22
N LEU A 236 5.30 -4.27 -13.77
CA LEU A 236 4.99 -3.53 -12.55
C LEU A 236 3.76 -2.63 -12.76
N CYS A 237 3.60 -2.03 -13.93
CA CYS A 237 2.39 -1.27 -14.27
C CYS A 237 1.14 -2.15 -14.20
N TRP A 238 1.19 -3.36 -14.76
CA TRP A 238 0.09 -4.33 -14.64
C TRP A 238 -0.16 -4.76 -13.20
N HIS A 239 0.91 -5.02 -12.42
CA HIS A 239 0.80 -5.39 -11.01
C HIS A 239 0.04 -4.34 -10.19
N VAL A 240 0.42 -3.06 -10.34
CA VAL A 240 -0.27 -1.95 -9.69
C VAL A 240 -1.70 -1.80 -10.20
N LEU A 241 -1.90 -1.83 -11.52
CA LEU A 241 -3.21 -1.68 -12.13
C LEU A 241 -4.21 -2.74 -11.64
N CYS A 242 -3.84 -4.01 -11.69
CA CYS A 242 -4.69 -5.11 -11.24
C CYS A 242 -4.94 -5.06 -9.72
N SER A 243 -3.90 -4.79 -8.93
CA SER A 243 -4.03 -4.75 -7.47
C SER A 243 -4.92 -3.60 -6.99
N VAL A 244 -4.76 -2.40 -7.56
CA VAL A 244 -5.60 -1.25 -7.21
C VAL A 244 -7.02 -1.45 -7.74
N LEU A 245 -7.22 -1.97 -8.96
CA LEU A 245 -8.57 -2.27 -9.44
C LEU A 245 -9.29 -3.32 -8.58
N LYS A 246 -8.57 -4.32 -8.06
CA LYS A 246 -9.13 -5.30 -7.12
C LYS A 246 -9.54 -4.65 -5.80
N ALA A 247 -8.71 -3.77 -5.26
CA ALA A 247 -9.06 -2.95 -4.09
C ALA A 247 -10.30 -2.07 -4.34
N LEU A 248 -10.39 -1.43 -5.50
CA LEU A 248 -11.55 -0.61 -5.88
C LEU A 248 -12.79 -1.46 -6.12
N ALA A 249 -12.67 -2.66 -6.69
CA ALA A 249 -13.78 -3.59 -6.86
C ALA A 249 -14.37 -3.99 -5.50
N TRP A 250 -13.52 -4.23 -4.49
CA TRP A 250 -13.98 -4.44 -3.12
C TRP A 250 -14.73 -3.22 -2.58
N LEU A 251 -14.14 -2.02 -2.66
CA LEU A 251 -14.72 -0.80 -2.11
C LEU A 251 -16.04 -0.38 -2.81
N HIS A 252 -16.08 -0.46 -4.15
CA HIS A 252 -17.24 -0.03 -4.95
C HIS A 252 -18.35 -1.08 -4.96
N ASP A 253 -17.98 -2.34 -5.16
CA ASP A 253 -18.91 -3.39 -5.57
C ASP A 253 -19.06 -4.51 -4.50
N GLY A 254 -18.27 -4.48 -3.42
CA GLY A 254 -18.25 -5.55 -2.39
C GLY A 254 -17.54 -6.82 -2.84
N ALA A 255 -16.69 -6.72 -3.87
CA ALA A 255 -16.01 -7.84 -4.49
C ALA A 255 -14.86 -8.42 -3.66
N THR A 256 -14.97 -9.68 -3.24
CA THR A 256 -13.92 -10.30 -2.41
C THR A 256 -12.87 -11.07 -3.21
N SER A 257 -13.25 -11.67 -4.34
CA SER A 257 -12.33 -12.53 -5.11
C SER A 257 -12.79 -12.74 -6.55
N LEU A 258 -11.90 -13.31 -7.38
CA LEU A 258 -12.25 -13.83 -8.70
C LEU A 258 -12.35 -15.35 -8.67
N LYS A 259 -13.28 -15.90 -9.44
CA LYS A 259 -13.37 -17.33 -9.75
C LYS A 259 -13.51 -17.52 -11.25
N PHE A 260 -12.76 -18.46 -11.81
CA PHE A 260 -12.93 -18.82 -13.22
C PHE A 260 -14.30 -19.48 -13.44
N ASN A 261 -15.09 -18.93 -14.35
CA ASN A 261 -16.33 -19.54 -14.82
C ASN A 261 -16.07 -20.31 -16.12
N GLU A 262 -16.05 -21.64 -16.01
CA GLU A 262 -15.80 -22.54 -17.15
C GLU A 262 -16.83 -22.38 -18.28
N GLN A 263 -18.08 -22.05 -17.96
CA GLN A 263 -19.15 -21.90 -18.97
C GLN A 263 -18.98 -20.62 -19.78
N LEU A 264 -18.49 -19.56 -19.14
CA LEU A 264 -18.25 -18.27 -19.77
C LEU A 264 -16.82 -18.15 -20.33
N GLY A 265 -15.94 -19.11 -20.02
CA GLY A 265 -14.53 -19.07 -20.40
C GLY A 265 -13.79 -17.85 -19.85
N GLN A 266 -14.25 -17.28 -18.74
CA GLN A 266 -13.73 -16.04 -18.17
C GLN A 266 -13.80 -16.05 -16.65
N TYR A 267 -12.96 -15.24 -16.00
CA TYR A 267 -13.09 -14.98 -14.57
C TYR A 267 -14.38 -14.18 -14.31
N ILE A 268 -15.12 -14.60 -13.29
CA ILE A 268 -16.24 -13.85 -12.71
C ILE A 268 -15.87 -13.51 -11.28
N GLU A 269 -16.40 -12.41 -10.77
CA GLU A 269 -16.26 -12.05 -9.37
C GLU A 269 -17.07 -13.01 -8.47
N MET A 270 -16.52 -13.30 -7.30
CA MET A 270 -17.21 -13.90 -6.17
C MET A 270 -17.19 -12.91 -5.00
N GLY A 271 -18.35 -12.68 -4.44
CA GLY A 271 -18.55 -12.06 -3.14
C GLY A 271 -19.87 -12.56 -2.57
N PRO A 272 -20.11 -12.42 -1.26
CA PRO A 272 -21.50 -12.32 -0.83
C PRO A 272 -22.11 -11.20 -1.68
N ASP A 273 -23.20 -11.50 -2.41
CA ASP A 273 -24.09 -10.44 -2.89
C ASP A 273 -24.71 -9.84 -1.63
N ASP A 274 -23.93 -9.04 -0.90
CA ASP A 274 -24.40 -8.33 0.26
C ASP A 274 -25.32 -7.22 -0.28
N PRO A 275 -26.65 -7.39 -0.17
CA PRO A 275 -27.58 -6.42 -0.70
C PRO A 275 -27.45 -5.07 0.03
N ASP A 276 -26.80 -5.06 1.19
CA ASP A 276 -26.60 -3.90 2.04
C ASP A 276 -25.22 -3.25 1.82
N TRP A 277 -24.41 -3.73 0.86
CA TRP A 277 -23.14 -3.10 0.54
C TRP A 277 -23.35 -1.66 0.05
N GLN A 278 -22.73 -0.72 0.75
CA GLN A 278 -22.70 0.69 0.37
C GLN A 278 -21.38 1.00 -0.34
N PRO A 279 -21.39 1.50 -1.58
CA PRO A 279 -20.17 1.82 -2.31
C PRO A 279 -19.30 2.86 -1.59
N ILE A 280 -18.00 2.60 -1.52
CA ILE A 280 -17.02 3.46 -0.85
C ILE A 280 -16.07 4.03 -1.90
N LEU A 281 -16.06 5.35 -2.09
CA LEU A 281 -15.11 6.03 -2.96
C LEU A 281 -13.83 6.37 -2.18
N HIS A 282 -12.65 6.01 -2.70
CA HIS A 282 -11.38 6.27 -2.02
C HIS A 282 -11.00 7.78 -1.99
N ARG A 283 -11.29 8.50 -3.07
CA ARG A 283 -11.10 9.97 -3.26
C ARG A 283 -9.67 10.50 -3.27
N ASN A 284 -8.69 9.66 -2.94
CA ASN A 284 -7.28 10.06 -2.86
C ASN A 284 -6.32 9.03 -3.50
N ILE A 285 -6.65 8.51 -4.69
CA ILE A 285 -5.77 7.56 -5.39
C ILE A 285 -4.57 8.33 -5.93
N THR A 286 -3.41 8.14 -5.31
CA THR A 286 -2.14 8.77 -5.68
C THR A 286 -0.99 7.81 -5.46
N PRO A 287 0.18 8.01 -6.09
CA PRO A 287 1.33 7.15 -5.88
C PRO A 287 1.78 7.08 -4.41
N ALA A 288 1.55 8.13 -3.62
CA ALA A 288 1.92 8.16 -2.20
C ALA A 288 1.04 7.25 -1.32
N ASN A 289 -0.14 6.89 -1.82
CA ASN A 289 -1.14 6.08 -1.14
C ASN A 289 -1.19 4.63 -1.66
N ILE A 290 -0.31 4.29 -2.60
CA ILE A 290 -0.14 2.92 -3.11
C ILE A 290 1.15 2.38 -2.51
N PHE A 291 1.01 1.41 -1.63
CA PHE A 291 2.07 0.84 -0.81
C PHE A 291 2.47 -0.54 -1.32
N PHE A 292 3.71 -0.93 -1.05
CA PHE A 292 4.24 -2.25 -1.34
C PHE A 292 4.72 -2.94 -0.07
N THR A 293 4.53 -4.26 -0.01
CA THR A 293 5.30 -5.12 0.89
C THR A 293 6.54 -5.63 0.16
N HIS A 294 7.58 -6.05 0.88
CA HIS A 294 8.68 -6.77 0.25
C HIS A 294 8.16 -8.07 -0.39
N PRO A 295 8.68 -8.44 -1.58
CA PRO A 295 8.36 -9.71 -2.20
C PRO A 295 8.76 -10.85 -1.27
N LYS A 296 7.88 -11.84 -1.13
CA LYS A 296 8.14 -13.05 -0.35
C LYS A 296 8.44 -14.20 -1.30
N ARG A 297 9.40 -15.07 -0.91
CA ARG A 297 9.79 -16.29 -1.65
C ARG A 297 10.14 -16.02 -3.13
N HIS A 298 9.25 -16.39 -4.05
CA HIS A 298 9.44 -16.35 -5.51
C HIS A 298 8.70 -15.20 -6.20
N GLU A 299 8.03 -14.34 -5.43
CA GLU A 299 7.35 -13.16 -5.97
C GLU A 299 8.35 -12.20 -6.61
N THR A 300 8.00 -11.68 -7.80
CA THR A 300 8.81 -10.62 -8.42
C THR A 300 8.58 -9.27 -7.74
N TYR A 301 7.33 -9.01 -7.36
CA TYR A 301 6.89 -7.83 -6.64
C TYR A 301 6.08 -8.29 -5.43
N GLY A 302 6.25 -7.67 -4.26
CA GLY A 302 5.38 -7.96 -3.13
C GLY A 302 3.98 -7.36 -3.31
N LEU A 303 3.10 -7.55 -2.31
CA LEU A 303 1.72 -7.08 -2.34
C LEU A 303 1.66 -5.58 -2.62
N CYS A 304 0.78 -5.20 -3.55
CA CYS A 304 0.43 -3.81 -3.81
C CYS A 304 -0.88 -3.49 -3.10
N LYS A 305 -0.86 -2.49 -2.22
CA LYS A 305 -1.97 -2.14 -1.33
C LYS A 305 -2.33 -0.67 -1.43
N LEU A 306 -3.63 -0.36 -1.49
CA LEU A 306 -4.16 0.99 -1.39
C LEU A 306 -4.39 1.34 0.08
N GLY A 307 -3.95 2.52 0.51
CA GLY A 307 -4.11 3.00 1.87
C GLY A 307 -4.46 4.49 1.93
N ASN A 308 -4.47 5.05 3.15
CA ASN A 308 -4.79 6.45 3.42
C ASN A 308 -6.25 6.83 3.10
N PHE A 309 -7.17 6.11 3.74
CA PHE A 309 -8.63 6.26 3.61
C PHE A 309 -9.22 7.51 4.27
N GLY A 310 -8.40 8.48 4.70
CA GLY A 310 -8.87 9.68 5.41
C GLY A 310 -9.79 10.60 4.59
N GLN A 311 -9.86 10.40 3.27
CA GLN A 311 -10.80 11.10 2.38
C GLN A 311 -11.90 10.20 1.83
N ALA A 312 -11.94 8.93 2.23
CA ALA A 312 -12.91 7.98 1.72
C ALA A 312 -14.35 8.44 2.02
N PHE A 313 -15.27 8.11 1.13
CA PHE A 313 -16.66 8.54 1.22
C PHE A 313 -17.60 7.37 0.95
N VAL A 314 -18.47 7.07 1.91
CA VAL A 314 -19.53 6.07 1.76
C VAL A 314 -20.70 6.74 1.05
N SER A 315 -21.05 6.22 -0.13
CA SER A 315 -22.16 6.72 -0.95
C SER A 315 -23.46 6.01 -0.56
N ASP A 316 -24.50 6.79 -0.25
CA ASP A 316 -25.82 6.29 0.19
C ASP A 316 -26.72 5.83 -0.98
N LEU A 317 -26.15 5.14 -1.96
CA LEU A 317 -26.88 4.58 -3.09
C LEU A 317 -26.67 3.08 -3.08
N SER A 318 -27.70 2.34 -2.67
CA SER A 318 -27.62 0.89 -2.61
C SER A 318 -27.42 0.34 -4.03
N SER A 319 -26.63 -0.74 -4.12
CA SER A 319 -26.35 -1.47 -5.36
C SER A 319 -27.60 -2.06 -6.04
N ALA A 320 -28.77 -1.98 -5.40
CA ALA A 320 -30.03 -2.56 -5.86
C ALA A 320 -30.79 -1.71 -6.90
N GLU A 321 -30.48 -0.41 -7.05
CA GLU A 321 -31.07 0.40 -8.12
C GLU A 321 -30.33 0.13 -9.45
N VAL A 322 -31.05 -0.29 -10.50
CA VAL A 322 -30.47 -0.67 -11.81
C VAL A 322 -29.72 0.50 -12.50
N GLU A 323 -29.95 1.75 -12.05
CA GLU A 323 -29.21 2.94 -12.49
C GLU A 323 -28.09 3.38 -11.52
N ALA A 324 -27.88 2.68 -10.39
CA ALA A 324 -26.99 3.09 -9.28
C ALA A 324 -25.53 3.26 -9.69
N ALA A 325 -25.02 2.47 -10.64
CA ALA A 325 -23.63 2.56 -11.09
C ALA A 325 -23.29 3.94 -11.68
N ARG A 326 -24.28 4.66 -12.23
CA ARG A 326 -24.12 6.03 -12.73
C ARG A 326 -24.10 7.07 -11.60
N TYR A 327 -24.67 6.74 -10.44
CA TYR A 327 -24.96 7.72 -9.39
C TYR A 327 -24.07 7.60 -8.15
N ILE A 328 -23.06 6.73 -8.11
CA ILE A 328 -22.09 6.74 -7.00
C ILE A 328 -21.36 8.09 -7.01
N LEU A 329 -21.84 9.01 -6.17
CA LEU A 329 -21.52 10.43 -6.18
C LEU A 329 -21.04 10.83 -4.80
N ALA A 330 -19.88 11.48 -4.77
CA ALA A 330 -19.37 12.19 -3.62
C ALA A 330 -19.27 13.70 -3.91
N PRO A 331 -19.27 14.53 -2.86
CA PRO A 331 -18.95 15.93 -3.00
C PRO A 331 -17.62 16.15 -3.76
N PRO A 332 -17.49 17.27 -4.50
CA PRO A 332 -16.23 17.65 -5.11
C PRO A 332 -15.06 17.57 -4.13
N GLN A 333 -13.83 17.36 -4.62
CA GLN A 333 -12.66 17.32 -3.75
C GLN A 333 -12.55 18.60 -2.91
N GLY A 334 -12.22 18.44 -1.63
CA GLY A 334 -12.20 19.54 -0.65
C GLY A 334 -13.55 19.90 -0.04
N GLN A 335 -14.67 19.34 -0.53
CA GLN A 335 -15.98 19.46 0.11
C GLN A 335 -16.29 18.19 0.92
N SER A 336 -16.79 18.38 2.13
CA SER A 336 -17.17 17.29 3.05
C SER A 336 -18.63 16.85 2.88
N PHE A 337 -19.51 17.74 2.41
CA PHE A 337 -20.95 17.47 2.31
C PHE A 337 -21.59 18.21 1.13
N ALA A 338 -22.53 17.54 0.47
CA ALA A 338 -23.44 18.11 -0.52
C ALA A 338 -24.72 17.26 -0.56
N SER A 339 -25.86 17.87 -0.89
CA SER A 339 -27.10 17.11 -1.04
C SER A 339 -27.06 16.26 -2.32
N LEU A 340 -27.63 15.05 -2.27
CA LEU A 340 -27.70 14.14 -3.41
C LEU A 340 -28.35 14.80 -4.64
N TYR A 341 -29.39 15.61 -4.43
CA TYR A 341 -30.03 16.37 -5.52
C TYR A 341 -29.06 17.32 -6.22
N SER A 342 -28.25 18.07 -5.45
CA SER A 342 -27.26 18.99 -6.00
C SER A 342 -26.14 18.24 -6.74
N LEU A 343 -25.72 17.09 -6.22
CA LEU A 343 -24.70 16.25 -6.88
C LEU A 343 -25.21 15.71 -8.20
N ARG A 344 -26.45 15.21 -8.27
CA ARG A 344 -27.06 14.74 -9.52
C ARG A 344 -27.21 15.85 -10.56
N GLU A 345 -27.61 17.05 -10.17
CA GLU A 345 -27.71 18.18 -11.10
C GLU A 345 -26.33 18.56 -11.69
N LYS A 346 -25.29 18.57 -10.85
CA LYS A 346 -23.92 18.84 -11.28
C LYS A 346 -23.35 17.72 -12.15
N ASP A 347 -23.64 16.47 -11.81
CA ASP A 347 -23.24 15.30 -12.60
C ASP A 347 -23.87 15.35 -14.00
N LEU A 348 -25.17 15.65 -14.10
CA LEU A 348 -25.83 15.86 -15.40
C LEU A 348 -25.23 17.02 -16.21
N ARG A 349 -24.71 18.05 -15.53
CA ARG A 349 -24.12 19.23 -16.17
C ARG A 349 -22.71 18.97 -16.68
N TYR A 350 -21.88 18.32 -15.87
CA TYR A 350 -20.45 18.13 -16.14
C TYR A 350 -20.15 16.79 -16.81
N GLY A 351 -20.97 15.77 -16.55
CA GLY A 351 -20.77 14.40 -16.99
C GLY A 351 -19.39 13.87 -16.63
N ASP A 352 -18.84 13.08 -17.55
CA ASP A 352 -17.49 12.54 -17.47
C ASP A 352 -16.45 13.54 -18.05
N ALA A 353 -16.49 14.84 -17.73
CA ALA A 353 -15.46 15.78 -18.20
C ALA A 353 -14.06 15.41 -17.67
N TYR A 354 -13.02 15.47 -18.52
CA TYR A 354 -11.61 15.31 -18.15
C TYR A 354 -10.74 16.40 -18.82
N PRO A 355 -9.82 17.08 -18.09
CA PRO A 355 -9.56 16.99 -16.64
C PRO A 355 -10.78 17.40 -15.79
N PRO A 356 -10.84 17.00 -14.51
CA PRO A 356 -11.98 17.29 -13.65
C PRO A 356 -12.13 18.80 -13.39
N LEU A 357 -13.37 19.27 -13.37
CA LEU A 357 -13.71 20.66 -13.05
C LEU A 357 -13.83 20.85 -11.52
N GLU A 358 -13.58 22.07 -11.02
CA GLU A 358 -13.48 22.37 -9.58
C GLU A 358 -14.72 21.95 -8.78
N ASP A 359 -15.90 22.13 -9.37
CA ASP A 359 -17.20 21.87 -8.77
C ASP A 359 -17.89 20.61 -9.32
N GLN A 360 -17.16 19.79 -10.08
CA GLN A 360 -17.61 18.48 -10.55
C GLN A 360 -17.72 17.49 -9.37
N PRO A 361 -18.83 16.73 -9.26
CA PRO A 361 -18.93 15.65 -8.29
C PRO A 361 -17.83 14.62 -8.49
N TYR A 362 -17.38 14.02 -7.40
CA TYR A 362 -16.42 12.93 -7.47
C TYR A 362 -17.17 11.60 -7.67
N THR A 363 -16.71 10.78 -8.60
CA THR A 363 -17.40 9.55 -9.06
C THR A 363 -16.44 8.37 -9.16
N ILE A 364 -16.95 7.17 -9.47
CA ILE A 364 -16.09 6.02 -9.82
C ILE A 364 -15.20 6.30 -11.04
N THR A 365 -15.68 7.07 -12.03
CA THR A 365 -14.85 7.51 -13.16
C THR A 365 -13.67 8.36 -12.70
N SER A 366 -13.86 9.16 -11.63
CA SER A 366 -12.78 9.95 -11.03
C SER A 366 -11.69 9.06 -10.44
N GLU A 367 -12.07 7.93 -9.82
CA GLU A 367 -11.13 6.92 -9.31
C GLU A 367 -10.34 6.26 -10.45
N TYR A 368 -11.03 5.89 -11.54
CA TYR A 368 -10.41 5.26 -12.72
C TYR A 368 -9.40 6.18 -13.38
N ARG A 369 -9.73 7.47 -13.51
CA ARG A 369 -8.82 8.48 -14.05
C ARG A 369 -7.61 8.68 -13.17
N ALA A 370 -7.81 8.77 -11.86
CA ALA A 370 -6.70 8.89 -10.91
C ALA A 370 -5.76 7.67 -11.03
N LEU A 371 -6.30 6.46 -11.18
CA LEU A 371 -5.49 5.27 -11.46
C LEU A 371 -4.80 5.34 -12.83
N GLY A 372 -5.49 5.77 -13.88
CA GLY A 372 -4.92 5.96 -15.20
C GLY A 372 -3.75 6.95 -15.21
N GLU A 373 -3.86 8.06 -14.47
CA GLU A 373 -2.78 9.02 -14.24
C GLU A 373 -1.59 8.36 -13.55
N VAL A 374 -1.81 7.58 -12.49
CA VAL A 374 -0.75 6.85 -11.79
C VAL A 374 -0.02 5.91 -12.74
N ILE A 375 -0.75 5.07 -13.47
CA ILE A 375 -0.15 4.11 -14.40
C ILE A 375 0.60 4.83 -15.53
N LEU A 376 0.10 5.96 -16.01
CA LEU A 376 0.79 6.79 -16.99
C LEU A 376 2.06 7.42 -16.41
N GLY A 377 2.02 7.87 -15.15
CA GLY A 377 3.19 8.36 -14.42
C GLY A 377 4.28 7.30 -14.25
N MET A 378 3.91 6.03 -14.13
CA MET A 378 4.84 4.90 -14.15
C MET A 378 5.47 4.65 -15.53
N MET A 379 4.78 5.03 -16.60
CA MET A 379 5.26 4.81 -17.96
C MET A 379 6.24 5.87 -18.44
N VAL A 380 6.06 7.09 -17.96
CA VAL A 380 6.72 8.29 -18.47
C VAL A 380 7.83 8.72 -17.52
N THR A 381 9.01 9.00 -18.09
CA THR A 381 10.19 9.36 -17.31
C THR A 381 9.97 10.65 -16.50
N PRO A 382 10.28 10.68 -15.19
CA PRO A 382 10.03 11.83 -14.34
C PRO A 382 10.94 13.02 -14.64
N VAL A 383 10.38 14.22 -14.43
CA VAL A 383 11.09 15.49 -14.54
C VAL A 383 11.89 15.72 -13.25
N THR A 384 13.00 16.45 -13.35
CA THR A 384 14.04 16.43 -12.30
C THR A 384 14.15 17.70 -11.46
N SER A 385 13.54 18.79 -11.91
CA SER A 385 13.34 19.98 -11.08
C SER A 385 12.28 19.69 -10.03
N GLY A 386 12.24 20.45 -8.92
CA GLY A 386 11.29 20.32 -7.78
C GLY A 386 9.81 20.55 -8.13
N ILE A 387 9.39 19.99 -9.25
CA ILE A 387 8.09 19.94 -9.86
C ILE A 387 7.58 18.52 -9.59
N ASP A 388 6.37 18.42 -9.05
CA ASP A 388 5.72 17.15 -8.84
C ASP A 388 5.47 16.45 -10.20
N HIS A 389 5.97 15.21 -10.33
CA HIS A 389 5.83 14.41 -11.56
C HIS A 389 4.37 14.22 -11.95
N MET A 390 3.50 13.97 -10.97
CA MET A 390 2.07 13.76 -11.25
C MET A 390 1.39 15.02 -11.78
N SER A 391 1.79 16.18 -11.30
CA SER A 391 1.34 17.48 -11.84
C SER A 391 1.76 17.68 -13.30
N VAL A 392 2.94 17.18 -13.71
CA VAL A 392 3.35 17.18 -15.13
C VAL A 392 2.46 16.25 -15.94
N ILE A 393 2.23 15.01 -15.48
CA ILE A 393 1.39 14.03 -16.18
C ILE A 393 -0.02 14.57 -16.43
N ARG A 394 -0.63 15.22 -15.42
CA ARG A 394 -1.96 15.86 -15.53
C ARG A 394 -2.00 17.03 -16.51
N GLY A 395 -0.88 17.71 -16.71
CA GLY A 395 -0.76 18.81 -17.66
C GLY A 395 -0.65 18.36 -19.12
N ILE A 396 -0.20 17.12 -19.38
CA ILE A 396 0.04 16.64 -20.74
C ILE A 396 -1.25 15.99 -21.30
N PRO A 397 -1.66 16.30 -22.54
CA PRO A 397 -2.77 15.62 -23.18
C PRO A 397 -2.57 14.10 -23.20
N VAL A 398 -3.60 13.33 -22.85
CA VAL A 398 -3.55 11.86 -22.74
C VAL A 398 -2.95 11.21 -23.99
N ALA A 399 -3.41 11.61 -25.18
CA ALA A 399 -2.87 11.12 -26.45
C ALA A 399 -1.35 11.35 -26.62
N ALA A 400 -0.82 12.47 -26.14
CA ALA A 400 0.61 12.75 -26.18
C ALA A 400 1.39 11.85 -25.21
N SER A 401 0.90 11.70 -23.98
CA SER A 401 1.50 10.82 -22.96
C SER A 401 1.51 9.36 -23.39
N LEU A 402 0.39 8.86 -23.95
CA LEU A 402 0.31 7.52 -24.53
C LEU A 402 1.25 7.38 -25.73
N GLY A 403 1.44 8.44 -26.52
CA GLY A 403 2.43 8.48 -27.60
C GLY A 403 3.87 8.34 -27.11
N TYR A 404 4.21 8.95 -25.97
CA TYR A 404 5.51 8.78 -25.33
C TYR A 404 5.71 7.36 -24.80
N ALA A 405 4.71 6.82 -24.09
CA ALA A 405 4.76 5.44 -23.60
C ALA A 405 4.87 4.43 -24.76
N LYS A 406 4.13 4.63 -25.86
CA LYS A 406 4.25 3.80 -27.06
C LYS A 406 5.67 3.82 -27.63
N LYS A 407 6.30 4.98 -27.72
CA LYS A 407 7.70 5.11 -28.17
C LYS A 407 8.69 4.43 -27.23
N ALA A 408 8.42 4.46 -25.92
CA ALA A 408 9.20 3.76 -24.91
C ALA A 408 9.02 2.22 -24.98
N GLY A 409 8.07 1.71 -25.76
CA GLY A 409 7.89 0.29 -26.03
C GLY A 409 6.92 -0.43 -25.11
N TYR A 410 5.99 0.27 -24.43
CA TYR A 410 4.88 -0.40 -23.72
C TYR A 410 3.89 -1.03 -24.71
N SER A 411 3.25 -2.14 -24.32
CA SER A 411 2.33 -2.85 -25.21
C SER A 411 1.07 -2.05 -25.52
N SER A 412 0.53 -2.24 -26.72
CA SER A 412 -0.77 -1.66 -27.10
C SER A 412 -1.91 -2.08 -26.18
N SER A 413 -1.82 -3.26 -25.56
CA SER A 413 -2.84 -3.77 -24.63
C SER A 413 -2.97 -2.88 -23.40
N LEU A 414 -1.82 -2.58 -22.77
CA LEU A 414 -1.78 -1.71 -21.60
C LEU A 414 -2.14 -0.27 -21.95
N LEU A 415 -1.60 0.25 -23.07
CA LEU A 415 -1.90 1.62 -23.50
C LEU A 415 -3.37 1.83 -23.82
N LEU A 416 -4.02 0.86 -24.48
CA LEU A 416 -5.46 0.90 -24.74
C LEU A 416 -6.25 0.86 -23.43
N PHE A 417 -5.84 0.05 -22.46
CA PHE A 417 -6.52 -0.02 -21.17
C PHE A 417 -6.38 1.28 -20.36
N VAL A 418 -5.19 1.91 -20.35
CA VAL A 418 -5.01 3.23 -19.73
C VAL A 418 -5.84 4.29 -20.44
N GLN A 419 -5.94 4.23 -21.77
CA GLN A 419 -6.84 5.12 -22.52
C GLN A 419 -8.29 4.97 -22.07
N TRP A 420 -8.75 3.72 -21.84
CA TRP A 420 -10.10 3.47 -21.35
C TRP A 420 -10.34 4.12 -19.99
N LEU A 421 -9.41 3.95 -19.03
CA LEU A 421 -9.52 4.55 -17.70
C LEU A 421 -9.62 6.09 -17.73
N MET A 422 -8.95 6.71 -18.71
CA MET A 422 -8.78 8.17 -18.77
C MET A 422 -9.88 8.85 -19.57
N GLU A 423 -10.26 8.28 -20.72
CA GLU A 423 -11.07 8.95 -21.74
C GLU A 423 -12.48 8.37 -21.92
N MET A 424 -12.74 7.12 -21.51
CA MET A 424 -14.05 6.51 -21.71
C MET A 424 -15.03 6.89 -20.60
N SER A 425 -16.29 7.14 -20.99
CA SER A 425 -17.40 7.17 -20.04
C SER A 425 -17.63 5.77 -19.46
N ILE A 426 -18.28 5.69 -18.30
CA ILE A 426 -18.70 4.40 -17.72
C ILE A 426 -19.57 3.63 -18.71
N GLU A 427 -20.48 4.33 -19.40
CA GLU A 427 -21.40 3.74 -20.37
C GLU A 427 -20.68 3.12 -21.55
N ASP A 428 -19.71 3.84 -22.13
CA ASP A 428 -18.90 3.33 -23.22
C ASP A 428 -18.02 2.17 -22.75
N MET A 429 -17.50 2.23 -21.52
CA MET A 429 -16.67 1.18 -20.95
C MET A 429 -17.46 -0.11 -20.76
N VAL A 430 -18.67 -0.03 -20.19
CA VAL A 430 -19.58 -1.17 -20.06
C VAL A 430 -19.96 -1.74 -21.42
N GLN A 431 -20.35 -0.89 -22.38
CA GLN A 431 -20.68 -1.35 -23.73
C GLN A 431 -19.50 -2.05 -24.42
N GLN A 432 -18.29 -1.53 -24.25
CA GLN A 432 -17.09 -2.13 -24.81
C GLN A 432 -16.78 -3.48 -24.14
N MET A 433 -16.94 -3.59 -22.82
CA MET A 433 -16.79 -4.85 -22.08
C MET A 433 -17.82 -5.90 -22.52
N GLU A 434 -19.09 -5.52 -22.67
CA GLU A 434 -20.15 -6.41 -23.17
C GLU A 434 -19.85 -6.90 -24.60
N LYS A 435 -19.40 -5.98 -25.47
CA LYS A 435 -19.01 -6.28 -26.84
C LYS A 435 -17.83 -7.24 -26.91
N GLU A 436 -16.77 -7.01 -26.13
CA GLU A 436 -15.59 -7.88 -26.12
C GLU A 436 -15.88 -9.24 -25.47
N ALA A 437 -16.88 -9.34 -24.58
CA ALA A 437 -17.37 -10.61 -24.06
C ALA A 437 -18.15 -11.44 -25.11
N GLY A 438 -18.41 -10.89 -26.30
CA GLY A 438 -19.19 -11.54 -27.35
C GLY A 438 -20.69 -11.51 -27.09
N TRP A 439 -21.16 -10.68 -26.15
CA TRP A 439 -22.57 -10.53 -25.85
C TRP A 439 -23.17 -9.45 -26.73
N SER A 440 -24.01 -9.86 -27.68
CA SER A 440 -24.96 -8.96 -28.31
C SER A 440 -26.21 -8.98 -27.43
N ARG A 441 -26.73 -7.82 -26.99
CA ARG A 441 -28.09 -7.77 -26.41
C ARG A 441 -29.02 -8.57 -27.32
N GLY A 442 -29.59 -9.64 -26.79
CA GLY A 442 -30.55 -10.45 -27.54
C GLY A 442 -31.63 -9.56 -28.14
N MET A 443 -32.10 -9.89 -29.34
CA MET A 443 -33.18 -9.16 -30.04
C MET A 443 -34.47 -9.03 -29.22
N ASP A 444 -34.61 -9.78 -28.12
CA ASP A 444 -35.73 -9.77 -27.19
C ASP A 444 -35.67 -8.66 -26.14
N GLY A 445 -34.55 -7.93 -25.99
CA GLY A 445 -34.47 -6.76 -25.10
C GLY A 445 -34.65 -7.06 -23.60
N THR A 446 -34.72 -8.34 -23.23
CA THR A 446 -34.92 -8.84 -21.86
C THR A 446 -33.61 -9.26 -21.17
N GLY A 447 -32.48 -9.21 -21.88
CA GLY A 447 -31.17 -9.48 -21.31
C GLY A 447 -30.81 -8.42 -20.27
N ARG A 448 -30.82 -8.80 -18.99
CA ARG A 448 -30.21 -8.01 -17.92
C ARG A 448 -28.74 -7.74 -18.30
N PRO A 449 -28.20 -6.53 -18.06
CA PRO A 449 -26.77 -6.29 -18.24
C PRO A 449 -26.01 -7.32 -17.38
N LEU A 450 -25.05 -8.03 -17.98
CA LEU A 450 -24.23 -8.99 -17.23
C LEU A 450 -23.33 -8.29 -16.23
N VAL A 451 -22.99 -7.03 -16.51
CA VAL A 451 -22.16 -6.19 -15.66
C VAL A 451 -23.07 -5.34 -14.78
N THR A 452 -23.48 -5.89 -13.64
CA THR A 452 -24.15 -5.11 -12.58
C THR A 452 -23.15 -4.34 -11.72
N LYS A 453 -21.87 -4.74 -11.75
CA LYS A 453 -20.76 -4.23 -10.95
C LYS A 453 -19.63 -3.76 -11.87
N CYS A 454 -19.59 -2.45 -12.14
CA CYS A 454 -18.72 -1.88 -13.17
C CYS A 454 -17.22 -2.06 -12.87
N THR A 455 -16.82 -1.89 -11.61
CA THR A 455 -15.40 -1.88 -11.21
C THR A 455 -14.83 -3.28 -11.26
N SER A 456 -15.60 -4.25 -10.77
CA SER A 456 -15.23 -5.65 -10.81
C SER A 456 -15.10 -6.20 -12.21
N ALA A 457 -16.04 -5.85 -13.11
CA ALA A 457 -15.91 -6.22 -14.52
C ALA A 457 -14.64 -5.61 -15.11
N LEU A 458 -14.37 -4.33 -14.83
CA LEU A 458 -13.15 -3.66 -15.27
C LEU A 458 -11.89 -4.37 -14.76
N TYR A 459 -11.88 -4.81 -13.50
CA TYR A 459 -10.79 -5.60 -12.92
C TYR A 459 -10.60 -6.96 -13.64
N VAL A 460 -11.68 -7.71 -13.88
CA VAL A 460 -11.63 -8.97 -14.66
C VAL A 460 -11.00 -8.75 -16.02
N TRP A 461 -11.38 -7.66 -16.70
CA TRP A 461 -10.84 -7.30 -18.01
C TRP A 461 -9.35 -6.92 -17.95
N ALA A 462 -8.94 -6.15 -16.95
CA ALA A 462 -7.54 -5.84 -16.71
C ALA A 462 -6.73 -7.11 -16.49
N PHE A 463 -7.23 -8.02 -15.65
CA PHE A 463 -6.58 -9.28 -15.32
C PHE A 463 -6.47 -10.21 -16.53
N LYS A 464 -7.52 -10.32 -17.35
CA LYS A 464 -7.47 -11.08 -18.61
C LYS A 464 -6.39 -10.54 -19.55
N ARG A 465 -6.34 -9.21 -19.76
CA ARG A 465 -5.33 -8.58 -20.62
C ARG A 465 -3.91 -8.74 -20.07
N TYR A 466 -3.78 -8.75 -18.75
CA TYR A 466 -2.52 -9.08 -18.09
C TYR A 466 -2.08 -10.54 -18.36
N LEU A 467 -3.00 -11.51 -18.28
CA LEU A 467 -2.70 -12.91 -18.62
C LEU A 467 -2.31 -13.06 -20.11
N ASP A 468 -3.00 -12.37 -21.01
CA ASP A 468 -2.64 -12.33 -22.44
C ASP A 468 -1.25 -11.71 -22.65
N PHE A 469 -0.92 -10.66 -21.89
CA PHE A 469 0.39 -10.05 -21.88
C PHE A 469 1.47 -11.04 -21.40
N ARG A 470 1.22 -11.82 -20.35
CA ARG A 470 2.16 -12.84 -19.84
C ARG A 470 2.40 -13.99 -20.81
N THR A 471 1.34 -14.47 -21.46
CA THR A 471 1.40 -15.62 -22.36
C THR A 471 2.00 -15.28 -23.73
N SER A 472 2.18 -13.98 -24.02
CA SER A 472 2.83 -13.51 -25.24
C SER A 472 4.33 -13.85 -25.31
N VAL A 473 4.88 -13.92 -26.53
CA VAL A 473 6.22 -14.47 -26.85
C VAL A 473 7.42 -13.61 -26.38
N ASP A 474 7.20 -12.54 -25.62
CA ASP A 474 8.29 -11.63 -25.21
C ASP A 474 9.08 -12.19 -24.00
N PRO A 475 10.40 -12.43 -24.13
CA PRO A 475 11.22 -13.06 -23.09
C PRO A 475 11.25 -12.29 -21.76
N ALA A 476 11.07 -10.96 -21.76
CA ALA A 476 11.04 -10.18 -20.52
C ALA A 476 9.78 -10.43 -19.66
N ARG A 477 8.84 -11.26 -20.14
CA ARG A 477 7.49 -11.45 -19.57
C ARG A 477 7.26 -12.81 -18.90
N GLN A 478 8.18 -13.77 -19.10
CA GLN A 478 7.99 -15.16 -18.65
C GLN A 478 8.42 -15.40 -17.20
N ASP A 479 9.35 -14.62 -16.66
CA ASP A 479 9.95 -14.81 -15.31
C ASP A 479 9.13 -14.18 -14.17
N LEU A 480 7.97 -13.59 -14.46
CA LEU A 480 7.19 -12.83 -13.48
C LEU A 480 6.19 -13.71 -12.73
N ILE A 481 6.40 -13.97 -11.44
CA ILE A 481 5.41 -14.64 -10.60
C ILE A 481 4.66 -13.57 -9.80
N MET A 482 3.34 -13.54 -9.97
CA MET A 482 2.46 -12.64 -9.22
C MET A 482 2.25 -13.14 -7.81
N VAL A 483 1.99 -12.20 -6.91
CA VAL A 483 1.68 -12.49 -5.50
C VAL A 483 0.52 -13.45 -5.35
N GLU A 484 -0.56 -13.35 -6.13
CA GLU A 484 -1.70 -14.28 -6.00
C GLU A 484 -1.31 -15.74 -6.33
N GLU A 485 -0.49 -15.93 -7.36
CA GLU A 485 0.01 -17.25 -7.76
C GLU A 485 0.99 -17.78 -6.71
N ALA A 486 1.87 -16.92 -6.18
CA ALA A 486 2.75 -17.25 -5.08
C ALA A 486 1.99 -17.56 -3.78
N ILE A 487 0.91 -16.84 -3.46
CA ILE A 487 0.02 -17.10 -2.32
C ILE A 487 -0.70 -18.43 -2.50
N TYR A 488 -1.17 -18.74 -3.71
CA TYR A 488 -1.82 -20.03 -3.98
C TYR A 488 -0.84 -21.20 -3.83
N LEU A 489 0.36 -21.07 -4.42
CA LEU A 489 1.46 -22.02 -4.23
C LEU A 489 1.85 -22.14 -2.76
N GLN A 490 1.92 -21.02 -2.04
CA GLN A 490 2.20 -20.98 -0.61
C GLN A 490 1.14 -21.74 0.18
N ARG A 491 -0.16 -21.48 -0.05
CA ARG A 491 -1.22 -22.20 0.67
C ARG A 491 -1.14 -23.70 0.44
N ALA A 492 -0.80 -24.12 -0.79
CA ALA A 492 -0.57 -25.53 -1.10
C ALA A 492 0.67 -26.09 -0.37
N GLU A 493 1.79 -25.37 -0.34
CA GLU A 493 3.01 -25.75 0.39
C GLU A 493 2.78 -25.81 1.90
N ASP A 494 2.16 -24.78 2.49
CA ASP A 494 1.87 -24.69 3.92
C ASP A 494 0.85 -25.77 4.35
N GLU A 495 -0.09 -26.16 3.47
CA GLU A 495 -1.01 -27.27 3.70
C GLU A 495 -0.28 -28.63 3.68
N ILE A 496 0.70 -28.80 2.78
CA ILE A 496 1.58 -29.97 2.77
C ILE A 496 2.42 -30.03 4.05
N ASP A 497 3.03 -28.94 4.47
CA ASP A 497 3.84 -28.87 5.69
C ASP A 497 2.99 -29.14 6.95
N LYS A 498 1.76 -28.63 6.99
CA LYS A 498 0.81 -28.92 8.07
C LYS A 498 0.43 -30.40 8.10
N GLN A 499 0.23 -31.02 6.95
CA GLN A 499 -0.04 -32.46 6.85
C GLN A 499 1.18 -33.29 7.29
N GLN A 500 2.39 -32.89 6.91
CA GLN A 500 3.63 -33.55 7.34
C GLN A 500 3.82 -33.46 8.84
N LYS A 501 3.65 -32.27 9.43
CA LYS A 501 3.75 -32.06 10.88
C LYS A 501 2.71 -32.88 11.65
N ALA A 502 1.46 -32.91 11.18
CA ALA A 502 0.43 -33.74 11.79
C ALA A 502 0.78 -35.24 11.73
N ALA A 503 1.40 -35.70 10.64
CA ALA A 503 1.87 -37.08 10.52
C ALA A 503 3.05 -37.38 11.47
N GLU A 504 3.98 -36.43 11.63
CA GLU A 504 5.09 -36.54 12.59
C GLU A 504 4.58 -36.58 14.04
N ASP A 505 3.61 -35.74 14.39
CA ASP A 505 2.99 -35.74 15.72
C ASP A 505 2.29 -37.07 16.02
N ILE A 506 1.58 -37.66 15.04
CA ILE A 506 0.98 -39.00 15.17
C ILE A 506 2.04 -40.08 15.39
N LEU A 507 3.16 -40.03 14.65
CA LEU A 507 4.27 -40.95 14.82
C LEU A 507 4.93 -40.79 16.19
N MET A 508 5.08 -39.56 16.69
CA MET A 508 5.62 -39.29 18.01
C MET A 508 4.71 -39.86 19.11
N ILE A 509 3.39 -39.72 18.99
CA ILE A 509 2.41 -40.33 19.91
C ILE A 509 2.54 -41.86 19.92
N ASP A 510 2.63 -42.51 18.75
CA ASP A 510 2.80 -43.97 18.67
C ASP A 510 4.14 -44.45 19.27
N VAL A 511 5.21 -43.65 19.14
CA VAL A 511 6.49 -43.94 19.81
C VAL A 511 6.36 -43.82 21.32
N LEU A 512 5.68 -42.80 21.84
CA LEU A 512 5.44 -42.62 23.27
C LEU A 512 4.57 -43.75 23.83
N ASP A 513 3.49 -44.12 23.15
CA ASP A 513 2.63 -45.26 23.52
C ASP A 513 3.38 -46.59 23.55
N LYS A 514 4.31 -46.79 22.61
CA LYS A 514 5.19 -47.98 22.59
C LYS A 514 6.22 -47.95 23.70
N GLN A 515 6.78 -46.79 24.03
CA GLN A 515 7.68 -46.64 25.17
C GLN A 515 6.96 -46.94 26.48
N ASP A 516 5.74 -46.44 26.68
CA ASP A 516 4.93 -46.73 27.86
C ASP A 516 4.61 -48.23 27.99
N LYS A 517 4.32 -48.91 26.87
CA LYS A 517 4.16 -50.37 26.84
C LYS A 517 5.45 -51.14 27.13
N LEU A 518 6.61 -50.61 26.75
CA LEU A 518 7.93 -51.25 26.96
C LEU A 518 8.50 -51.01 28.35
N VAL A 519 8.19 -49.87 28.98
CA VAL A 519 8.58 -49.56 30.37
C VAL A 519 7.80 -50.43 31.36
N GLY A 520 6.79 -51.17 30.87
CA GLY A 520 6.06 -52.15 31.62
C GLY A 520 5.04 -51.45 32.49
N ASP A 521 3.79 -51.80 32.26
CA ASP A 521 2.71 -51.71 33.20
C ASP A 521 3.10 -52.48 34.48
N ARG A 522 3.98 -51.89 35.30
CA ARG A 522 3.98 -52.18 36.72
C ARG A 522 2.67 -51.59 37.17
N SER A 523 1.66 -52.46 37.20
CA SER A 523 0.44 -52.28 37.97
C SER A 523 0.82 -51.53 39.24
N ARG A 524 0.52 -50.23 39.27
CA ARG A 524 0.48 -49.47 40.52
C ARG A 524 -0.59 -50.17 41.32
N GLU A 525 -0.18 -51.11 42.17
CA GLU A 525 -1.00 -51.59 43.27
C GLU A 525 -1.46 -50.34 43.99
N TYR A 526 -2.73 -50.02 43.76
CA TYR A 526 -3.42 -48.94 44.41
C TYR A 526 -3.57 -49.36 45.87
N THR A 527 -2.57 -49.05 46.70
CA THR A 527 -2.73 -49.08 48.15
C THR A 527 -3.64 -47.91 48.50
N GLY A 528 -4.94 -48.16 48.42
CA GLY A 528 -5.96 -47.24 48.89
C GLY A 528 -5.82 -47.09 50.40
N GLU A 529 -5.11 -46.06 50.82
CA GLU A 529 -5.42 -45.38 52.08
C GLU A 529 -6.42 -44.27 51.76
N LEU A 530 -7.70 -44.61 51.86
CA LEU A 530 -8.76 -43.64 52.12
C LEU A 530 -8.42 -42.98 53.46
N LYS A 531 -7.85 -41.77 53.40
CA LYS A 531 -7.97 -40.84 54.51
C LYS A 531 -9.30 -40.13 54.37
N ASP A 532 -10.27 -40.61 55.13
CA ASP A 532 -11.38 -39.80 55.60
C ASP A 532 -10.79 -38.60 56.34
N SER A 533 -10.97 -37.41 55.79
CA SER A 533 -10.87 -36.16 56.54
C SER A 533 -12.26 -35.54 56.54
N ASP A 534 -13.11 -36.09 57.40
CA ASP A 534 -14.01 -35.27 58.20
C ASP A 534 -13.12 -34.35 59.04
N ASP A 535 -13.28 -33.05 58.86
CA ASP A 535 -13.13 -32.07 59.93
C ASP A 535 -13.87 -30.80 59.48
N GLU A 536 -15.14 -30.76 59.89
CA GLU A 536 -15.82 -29.54 60.31
C GLU A 536 -14.89 -28.71 61.21
N TYR A 537 -14.90 -27.39 61.12
CA TYR A 537 -15.16 -26.51 62.26
C TYR A 537 -15.28 -25.04 61.82
N GLU A 538 -16.46 -24.49 62.13
CA GLU A 538 -16.82 -23.11 62.51
C GLU A 538 -16.57 -21.92 61.57
#